data_AF-A0A3D4A783-F1
#
_entry.id   AF-A0A3D4A783-F1
#
_cell.length_a   1.000
_cell.length_b   1.000
_cell.length_c   1.000
_cell.angle_alpha   90.00
_cell.angle_beta   90.00
_cell.angle_gamma   90.00
#
_symmetry.space_group_name_H-M   'P 1'
#
loop_
_entity.id
_entity.type
_entity.pdbx_description
1 polymer ?
#
loop_
_entity_poly.entity_id
_entity_poly.type
_entity_poly.pdbx_seq_one_letter_code
_entity_poly.pdbx_strand_id
1 'polypeptide(L)'
;MNPAAITGVRAKLKAGEPVVGMWVTFDAPAVTEIAVSIGLDWVIIDKEHGYLDWGDVANHLRCVSRSSTMALVRIPELSEENVKRALDIGADGIVVPGCDSADKLLEAVEYGRYAPFGKRGLGGDRATGWGT
;
A
#
# COMPACT_ATOMS: atom_id res chain seq x y z
N MET A 1 -7.62 0.03 4.13
CA MET A 1 -7.16 -1.35 3.92
C MET A 1 -8.31 -2.19 3.41
N ASN A 2 -8.06 -3.05 2.43
CA ASN A 2 -8.97 -3.95 1.76
C ASN A 2 -8.55 -5.41 2.03
N PRO A 3 -9.04 -6.04 3.12
CA PRO A 3 -8.63 -7.39 3.52
C PRO A 3 -8.95 -8.47 2.47
N ALA A 4 -10.02 -8.28 1.70
CA ALA A 4 -10.43 -9.22 0.66
C ALA A 4 -9.41 -9.25 -0.49
N ALA A 5 -8.97 -8.08 -0.98
CA ALA A 5 -7.95 -7.96 -2.02
C ALA A 5 -6.62 -8.60 -1.58
N ILE A 6 -6.16 -8.28 -0.36
CA ILE A 6 -4.93 -8.86 0.22
C ILE A 6 -5.02 -10.39 0.27
N THR A 7 -6.16 -10.92 0.73
CA THR A 7 -6.38 -12.37 0.84
C THR A 7 -6.37 -13.05 -0.52
N GLY A 8 -7.01 -12.45 -1.53
CA GLY A 8 -7.00 -12.95 -2.91
C GLY A 8 -5.60 -13.02 -3.52
N VAL A 9 -4.83 -11.93 -3.42
CA VAL A 9 -3.44 -11.89 -3.93
C VAL A 9 -2.57 -12.93 -3.23
N ARG A 10 -2.67 -13.05 -1.89
CA ARG A 10 -1.91 -14.05 -1.13
C ARG A 10 -2.29 -15.49 -1.51
N ALA A 11 -3.55 -15.75 -1.82
CA ALA A 11 -4.00 -17.08 -2.23
C ALA A 11 -3.38 -17.47 -3.58
N LYS A 12 -3.42 -16.57 -4.58
CA LYS A 12 -2.78 -16.79 -5.88
C LYS A 12 -1.28 -17.06 -5.75
N LEU A 13 -0.57 -16.21 -4.98
CA LEU A 13 0.86 -16.39 -4.73
C LEU A 13 1.18 -17.74 -4.07
N LYS A 14 0.36 -18.18 -3.10
CA LYS A 14 0.54 -19.50 -2.46
C LYS A 14 0.28 -20.68 -3.41
N ALA A 15 -0.60 -20.49 -4.38
CA ALA A 15 -0.88 -21.47 -5.42
C ALA A 15 0.17 -21.50 -6.54
N GLY A 16 1.17 -20.61 -6.50
CA GLY A 16 2.17 -20.46 -7.57
C GLY A 16 1.60 -19.79 -8.83
N GLU A 17 0.45 -19.14 -8.72
CA GLU A 17 -0.17 -18.39 -9.81
C GLU A 17 0.47 -17.00 -9.94
N PRO A 18 0.66 -16.49 -11.18
CA PRO A 18 1.13 -15.13 -11.38
C PRO A 18 0.10 -14.12 -10.86
N VAL A 19 0.60 -13.03 -10.28
CA VAL A 19 -0.21 -11.86 -9.93
C VAL A 19 0.25 -10.67 -10.75
N VAL A 20 -0.65 -10.12 -11.57
CA VAL A 20 -0.33 -9.08 -12.55
C VAL A 20 -0.82 -7.74 -12.02
N GLY A 21 0.04 -6.73 -12.10
CA GLY A 21 -0.30 -5.39 -11.62
C GLY A 21 0.40 -4.29 -12.39
N MET A 22 0.18 -3.07 -11.92
CA MET A 22 0.64 -1.86 -12.58
C MET A 22 1.36 -0.92 -11.62
N TRP A 23 2.44 -0.34 -12.12
CA TRP A 23 3.16 0.73 -11.45
C TRP A 23 2.56 2.09 -11.84
N VAL A 24 2.23 2.92 -10.85
CA VAL A 24 1.55 4.21 -11.05
C VAL A 24 2.48 5.33 -10.66
N THR A 25 2.85 6.15 -11.64
CA THR A 25 3.76 7.31 -11.50
C THR A 25 3.10 8.64 -11.90
N PHE A 26 1.83 8.60 -12.31
CA PHE A 26 1.03 9.77 -12.69
C PHE A 26 0.07 10.14 -11.56
N ASP A 27 -0.20 11.43 -11.40
CA ASP A 27 -1.13 11.99 -10.40
C ASP A 27 -2.61 11.76 -10.72
N ALA A 28 -2.92 11.27 -11.92
CA ALA A 28 -4.28 11.06 -12.40
C ALA A 28 -4.90 9.76 -11.83
N PRO A 29 -5.91 9.82 -10.94
CA PRO A 29 -6.51 8.64 -10.33
C PRO A 29 -7.24 7.73 -11.34
N ALA A 30 -7.64 8.30 -12.48
CA ALA A 30 -8.22 7.56 -13.61
C ALA A 30 -7.34 6.39 -14.07
N VAL A 31 -6.01 6.49 -13.96
CA VAL A 31 -5.09 5.39 -14.28
C VAL A 31 -5.33 4.20 -13.34
N THR A 32 -5.55 4.45 -12.04
CA THR A 32 -5.88 3.39 -11.08
C THR A 32 -7.30 2.85 -11.29
N GLU A 33 -8.26 3.69 -11.66
CA GLU A 33 -9.61 3.21 -12.02
C GLU A 33 -9.59 2.26 -13.22
N ILE A 34 -8.77 2.57 -14.24
CA ILE A 34 -8.55 1.68 -15.38
C ILE A 34 -7.97 0.34 -14.90
N ALA A 35 -6.94 0.37 -14.03
CA ALA A 35 -6.33 -0.83 -13.43
C ALA A 35 -7.37 -1.73 -12.75
N VAL A 36 -8.26 -1.11 -11.98
CA VAL A 36 -9.37 -1.78 -11.30
C VAL A 36 -10.36 -2.36 -12.32
N SER A 37 -10.73 -1.59 -13.34
CA SER A 37 -11.72 -2.00 -14.34
C SER A 37 -11.29 -3.21 -15.16
N ILE A 38 -9.98 -3.35 -15.44
CA ILE A 38 -9.42 -4.50 -16.17
C ILE A 38 -9.08 -5.67 -15.25
N GLY A 39 -9.34 -5.54 -13.94
CA GLY A 39 -9.18 -6.63 -12.98
C GLY A 39 -7.73 -6.95 -12.60
N LEU A 40 -6.84 -5.96 -12.55
CA LEU A 40 -5.47 -6.19 -12.07
C LEU A 40 -5.47 -6.62 -10.60
N ASP A 41 -4.51 -7.48 -10.26
CA ASP A 41 -4.35 -8.01 -8.90
C ASP A 41 -3.85 -6.95 -7.93
N TRP A 42 -2.98 -6.07 -8.41
CA TRP A 42 -2.40 -5.01 -7.59
C TRP A 42 -2.02 -3.75 -8.38
N VAL A 43 -1.91 -2.64 -7.65
CA VAL A 43 -1.25 -1.41 -8.10
C VAL A 43 -0.19 -1.00 -7.08
N ILE A 44 0.92 -0.45 -7.56
CA ILE A 44 1.93 0.22 -6.73
C ILE A 44 1.87 1.71 -7.06
N ILE A 45 1.51 2.53 -6.08
CA ILE A 45 1.61 3.97 -6.19
C ILE A 45 3.03 4.39 -5.81
N ASP A 46 3.72 5.03 -6.74
CA ASP A 46 5.14 5.32 -6.62
C ASP A 46 5.40 6.70 -6.02
N LYS A 47 5.86 6.71 -4.77
CA LYS A 47 6.29 7.94 -4.09
C LYS A 47 7.81 8.06 -3.97
N GLU A 48 8.58 7.08 -4.43
CA GLU A 48 10.05 7.13 -4.42
C GLU A 48 10.59 7.85 -5.65
N HIS A 49 10.05 7.51 -6.83
CA HIS A 49 10.46 8.12 -8.08
C HIS A 49 9.24 8.75 -8.75
N GLY A 50 9.00 10.00 -8.42
CA GLY A 50 7.87 10.74 -8.94
C GLY A 50 7.66 12.06 -8.22
N TYR A 51 6.60 12.73 -8.60
CA TYR A 51 6.18 14.02 -8.03
C TYR A 51 4.93 13.88 -7.15
N LEU A 52 4.46 12.66 -6.91
CA LEU A 52 3.24 12.40 -6.16
C LEU A 52 3.38 12.85 -4.71
N ASP A 53 2.45 13.67 -4.26
CA ASP A 53 2.30 14.00 -2.84
C ASP A 53 1.37 13.00 -2.13
N TRP A 54 1.17 13.16 -0.82
CA TRP A 54 0.31 12.26 -0.06
C TRP A 54 -1.19 12.41 -0.42
N GLY A 55 -1.60 13.57 -0.94
CA GLY A 55 -2.94 13.80 -1.47
C GLY A 55 -3.18 13.01 -2.75
N ASP A 56 -2.21 13.00 -3.67
CA ASP A 56 -2.26 12.19 -4.89
C ASP A 56 -2.37 10.70 -4.53
N VAL A 57 -1.48 10.21 -3.65
CA VAL A 57 -1.52 8.82 -3.18
C VAL A 57 -2.90 8.50 -2.56
N ALA A 58 -3.43 9.37 -1.71
CA ALA A 58 -4.74 9.17 -1.10
C ALA A 58 -5.87 9.12 -2.15
N ASN A 59 -5.77 9.89 -3.24
CA ASN A 59 -6.75 9.84 -4.33
C ASN A 59 -6.70 8.51 -5.08
N HIS A 60 -5.52 7.99 -5.41
CA HIS A 60 -5.39 6.65 -5.99
C HIS A 60 -5.93 5.55 -5.07
N LEU A 61 -5.65 5.64 -3.76
CA LEU A 61 -6.16 4.68 -2.76
C LEU A 61 -7.69 4.72 -2.61
N ARG A 62 -8.37 5.78 -3.07
CA ARG A 62 -9.84 5.82 -3.12
C ARG A 62 -10.40 4.91 -4.20
N CYS A 63 -9.75 4.85 -5.36
CA CYS A 63 -10.18 4.07 -6.51
C CYS A 63 -10.25 2.56 -6.23
N VAL A 64 -9.41 2.04 -5.34
CA VAL A 64 -9.36 0.59 -5.03
C VAL A 64 -10.27 0.15 -3.87
N SER A 65 -10.93 1.09 -3.20
CA SER A 65 -11.59 0.83 -1.90
C SER A 65 -12.73 -0.20 -1.91
N ARG A 66 -13.28 -0.50 -3.09
CA ARG A 66 -14.37 -1.47 -3.29
C ARG A 66 -14.07 -2.47 -4.41
N SER A 67 -12.79 -2.66 -4.75
CA SER A 67 -12.36 -3.60 -5.77
C SER A 67 -11.65 -4.81 -5.18
N SER A 68 -11.27 -5.76 -6.03
CA SER A 68 -10.37 -6.86 -5.68
C SER A 68 -8.89 -6.53 -5.91
N THR A 69 -8.57 -5.31 -6.33
CA THR A 69 -7.20 -4.85 -6.62
C THR A 69 -6.54 -4.35 -5.34
N MET A 70 -5.41 -4.95 -4.97
CA MET A 70 -4.61 -4.54 -3.81
C MET A 70 -3.81 -3.27 -4.12
N ALA A 71 -3.80 -2.28 -3.25
CA ALA A 71 -3.00 -1.07 -3.43
C ALA A 71 -1.82 -0.98 -2.46
N LEU A 72 -0.62 -0.99 -3.02
CA LEU A 72 0.63 -0.79 -2.30
C LEU A 72 1.15 0.62 -2.54
N VAL A 73 1.89 1.16 -1.58
CA VAL A 73 2.61 2.43 -1.74
C VAL A 73 4.11 2.17 -1.66
N ARG A 74 4.85 2.52 -2.71
CA ARG A 74 6.31 2.58 -2.63
C ARG A 74 6.71 3.86 -1.93
N ILE A 75 7.22 3.73 -0.70
CA ILE A 75 7.62 4.87 0.12
C ILE A 75 8.94 5.46 -0.38
N PRO A 76 9.20 6.77 -0.18
CA PRO A 76 10.45 7.41 -0.63
C PRO A 76 11.70 6.82 0.00
N GLU A 77 11.60 6.49 1.27
CA GLU A 77 12.66 5.91 2.07
C GLU A 77 12.03 5.19 3.26
N LEU A 78 12.80 4.29 3.89
CA LEU A 78 12.37 3.65 5.12
C LEU A 78 12.46 4.64 6.28
N SER A 79 11.31 5.14 6.72
CA SER A 79 11.17 5.93 7.95
C SER A 79 9.84 5.61 8.62
N GLU A 80 9.78 5.74 9.95
CA GLU A 80 8.54 5.53 10.70
C GLU A 80 7.41 6.42 10.18
N GLU A 81 7.71 7.67 9.84
CA GLU A 81 6.74 8.63 9.32
C GLU A 81 6.13 8.16 8.00
N ASN A 82 6.96 7.77 7.02
CA ASN A 82 6.49 7.36 5.71
C ASN A 82 5.66 6.07 5.78
N VAL A 83 6.13 5.09 6.55
CA VAL A 83 5.41 3.82 6.75
C VAL A 83 4.07 4.06 7.43
N LYS A 84 4.06 4.81 8.55
CA LYS A 84 2.85 5.16 9.27
C LYS A 84 1.87 5.90 8.37
N ARG A 85 2.33 6.95 7.68
CA ARG A 85 1.49 7.77 6.80
C ARG A 85 0.84 6.95 5.70
N ALA A 86 1.61 6.15 4.97
CA ALA A 86 1.09 5.29 3.89
C ALA A 86 -0.02 4.36 4.39
N LEU A 87 0.21 3.75 5.55
CA LEU A 87 -0.75 2.83 6.14
C LEU A 87 -1.98 3.56 6.72
N ASP A 88 -1.84 4.77 7.27
CA ASP A 88 -2.93 5.57 7.85
C ASP A 88 -3.90 6.09 6.77
N ILE A 89 -3.37 6.50 5.61
CA ILE A 89 -4.20 6.87 4.45
C ILE A 89 -4.80 5.65 3.74
N GLY A 90 -4.55 4.45 4.26
CA GLY A 90 -5.31 3.25 3.93
C GLY A 90 -4.71 2.36 2.87
N ALA A 91 -3.40 2.47 2.57
CA ALA A 91 -2.68 1.49 1.76
C ALA A 91 -2.83 0.08 2.33
N ASP A 92 -2.84 -0.92 1.46
CA ASP A 92 -2.91 -2.33 1.84
C ASP A 92 -1.55 -2.88 2.29
N GLY A 93 -0.49 -2.19 1.89
CA GLY A 93 0.89 -2.47 2.26
C GLY A 93 1.84 -1.43 1.68
N ILE A 94 3.13 -1.63 1.94
CA ILE A 94 4.20 -0.77 1.45
C ILE A 94 5.19 -1.56 0.61
N VAL A 95 5.88 -0.87 -0.29
CA VAL A 95 7.09 -1.36 -0.96
C VAL A 95 8.27 -0.56 -0.40
N VAL A 96 9.19 -1.25 0.25
CA VAL A 96 10.37 -0.64 0.89
C VAL A 96 11.51 -0.57 -0.13
N PRO A 97 12.02 0.63 -0.46
CA PRO A 97 13.11 0.76 -1.42
C PRO A 97 14.44 0.28 -0.85
N GLY A 98 15.24 -0.37 -1.71
CA GLY A 98 16.59 -0.82 -1.38
C GLY A 98 16.67 -1.72 -0.14
N CYS A 99 15.71 -2.63 0.06
CA CYS A 99 15.75 -3.57 1.18
C CYS A 99 16.77 -4.69 0.92
N ASP A 100 17.99 -4.50 1.40
CA ASP A 100 19.16 -5.35 1.13
C ASP A 100 19.63 -6.16 2.35
N SER A 101 19.00 -5.98 3.51
CA SER A 101 19.34 -6.66 4.75
C SER A 101 18.11 -7.11 5.52
N ALA A 102 18.28 -8.15 6.34
CA ALA A 102 17.24 -8.63 7.24
C ALA A 102 16.85 -7.59 8.29
N ASP A 103 17.82 -6.81 8.80
CA ASP A 103 17.58 -5.77 9.79
C ASP A 103 16.68 -4.66 9.24
N LYS A 104 16.93 -4.22 8.01
CA LYS A 104 16.07 -3.23 7.33
C LYS A 104 14.66 -3.75 7.10
N LEU A 105 14.50 -5.04 6.79
CA LEU A 105 13.19 -5.68 6.70
C LEU A 105 12.47 -5.71 8.06
N LEU A 106 13.18 -6.10 9.13
CA LEU A 106 12.62 -6.14 10.49
C LEU A 106 12.19 -4.74 10.96
N GLU A 107 13.01 -3.73 10.70
CA GLU A 107 12.69 -2.34 10.99
C GLU A 107 11.41 -1.88 10.26
N ALA A 108 11.26 -2.20 8.98
CA ALA A 108 10.04 -1.91 8.23
C ALA A 108 8.80 -2.61 8.81
N VAL A 109 8.96 -3.85 9.29
CA VAL A 109 7.89 -4.59 9.97
C VAL A 109 7.52 -3.94 11.29
N GLU A 110 8.49 -3.47 12.07
CA GLU A 110 8.25 -2.74 13.32
C GLU A 110 7.47 -1.45 13.08
N TYR A 111 7.86 -0.64 12.08
CA TYR A 111 7.14 0.59 11.75
C TYR A 111 5.71 0.36 11.23
N GLY A 112 5.43 -0.82 10.67
CA GLY A 112 4.09 -1.17 10.17
C GLY A 112 3.13 -1.71 11.23
N ARG A 113 3.65 -2.15 12.39
CA ARG A 113 2.86 -2.84 13.44
C ARG A 113 2.63 -1.96 14.66
N TYR A 114 1.43 -2.04 15.22
CA TYR A 114 1.11 -1.39 16.50
C TYR A 114 1.85 -2.07 17.67
N ALA A 115 2.01 -1.33 18.77
CA ALA A 115 2.45 -1.88 20.04
C ALA A 115 1.52 -3.04 20.49
N PRO A 116 2.05 -4.10 21.15
CA PRO A 116 3.44 -4.29 21.56
C PRO A 116 4.35 -4.93 20.50
N PHE A 117 3.84 -5.18 19.28
CA PHE A 117 4.55 -5.94 18.24
C PHE A 117 5.31 -5.06 17.24
N GLY A 118 5.35 -3.75 17.48
CA GLY A 118 5.99 -2.74 16.65
C GLY A 118 5.87 -1.35 17.25
N LYS A 119 6.17 -0.35 16.43
CA LYS A 119 6.31 1.06 16.81
C LYS A 119 5.28 1.98 16.15
N ARG A 120 4.38 1.45 15.32
CA ARG A 120 3.36 2.26 14.64
C ARG A 120 2.49 2.98 15.68
N GLY A 121 2.44 4.30 15.59
CA GLY A 121 1.51 5.11 16.36
C GLY A 121 0.05 4.85 15.98
N LEU A 122 -0.85 4.88 16.96
CA LEU A 122 -2.29 4.74 16.73
C LEU A 122 -2.87 6.04 16.16
N GLY A 123 -3.61 5.92 15.06
CA GLY A 123 -4.34 7.02 14.42
C GLY A 123 -5.71 6.56 13.92
N GLY A 124 -6.72 7.41 14.04
CA GLY A 124 -8.12 7.13 13.67
C GLY A 124 -8.51 7.68 12.29
N ASP A 125 -7.70 7.43 11.27
CA ASP A 125 -7.93 7.92 9.91
C ASP A 125 -8.57 6.84 9.01
N ARG A 126 -8.57 7.04 7.69
CA ARG A 126 -9.14 6.19 6.64
C ARG A 126 -8.82 4.70 6.79
N ALA A 127 -7.62 4.34 7.27
CA ALA A 127 -7.24 2.95 7.52
C ALA A 127 -8.19 2.20 8.47
N THR A 128 -8.81 2.93 9.40
CA THR A 128 -9.76 2.41 10.40
C THR A 128 -11.21 2.47 9.93
N GLY A 129 -11.47 2.86 8.68
CA GLY A 129 -12.82 3.09 8.20
C GLY A 129 -13.49 4.27 8.91
N TRP A 130 -12.73 5.26 9.39
CA TRP A 130 -13.24 6.36 10.22
C TRP A 130 -13.81 5.91 11.57
N GLY A 131 -13.39 4.75 12.07
CA GLY A 131 -13.87 4.19 13.34
C GLY A 131 -15.26 3.55 13.26
N THR A 132 -15.77 3.29 12.05
CA THR A 132 -17.05 2.57 11.82
C THR A 132 -16.84 1.09 11.57
#